data_AF-A0A372FE50-F1
#
_entry.id   AF-A0A372FE50-F1
#
_cell.length_a   1.000
_cell.length_b   1.000
_cell.length_c   1.000
_cell.angle_alpha   90.00
_cell.angle_beta   90.00
_cell.angle_gamma   90.00
#
_symmetry.space_group_name_H-M   'P 1'
#
loop_
_entity.id
_entity.type
_entity.pdbx_description
1 polymer ?
#
loop_
_entity_poly.entity_id
_entity_poly.type
_entity_poly.pdbx_seq_one_letter_code
_entity_poly.pdbx_strand_id
1 'polypeptide(L)'
;MTIQVSENYFTELYNKAIQGYMLCINNKENEFLKDEIGVPLESIQAYKRDIKIVFSKNFEHDHKFEATLNLSLSPSKNEIGRYTYVKDLSEEFRDEFLVFY
;
A
#
# COMPACT_ATOMS: atom_id res chain seq x y z
N MET A 1 7.02 -25.29 1.39
CA MET A 1 7.72 -24.00 1.54
C MET A 1 7.43 -23.47 2.94
N THR A 2 8.45 -23.04 3.66
CA THR A 2 8.31 -22.37 4.95
C THR A 2 8.82 -20.95 4.78
N ILE A 3 8.02 -19.96 5.16
CA ILE A 3 8.41 -18.55 5.11
C ILE A 3 8.76 -18.12 6.53
N GLN A 4 9.99 -17.64 6.72
CA GLN A 4 10.47 -17.11 7.99
C GLN A 4 10.44 -15.59 7.93
N VAL A 5 9.86 -14.95 8.94
CA VAL A 5 9.80 -13.49 9.08
C VAL A 5 10.33 -13.09 10.44
N SER A 6 10.99 -11.94 10.53
CA SER A 6 11.43 -11.37 11.81
C SER A 6 10.26 -10.80 12.61
N GLU A 7 10.43 -10.60 13.92
CA GLU A 7 9.38 -10.01 14.78
C GLU A 7 8.92 -8.62 14.30
N ASN A 8 9.83 -7.84 13.71
CA ASN A 8 9.54 -6.48 13.23
C ASN A 8 9.14 -6.41 11.76
N TYR A 9 9.13 -7.55 11.06
CA TYR A 9 8.93 -7.62 9.62
C TYR A 9 7.65 -6.92 9.13
N PHE A 10 6.53 -7.19 9.81
CA PHE A 10 5.24 -6.59 9.47
C PHE A 10 5.20 -5.09 9.74
N THR A 11 5.90 -4.63 10.78
CA THR A 11 6.03 -3.20 11.08
C THR A 11 6.83 -2.50 9.99
N GLU A 12 7.94 -3.09 9.56
CA GLU A 12 8.76 -2.57 8.46
C GLU A 12 7.98 -2.51 7.15
N LEU A 13 7.21 -3.56 6.84
CA LEU A 13 6.32 -3.60 5.67
C LEU A 13 5.30 -2.46 5.67
N TYR A 14 4.64 -2.21 6.80
CA TYR A 14 3.73 -1.08 6.88
C TYR A 14 4.44 0.26 6.77
N ASN A 15 5.64 0.40 7.34
CA ASN A 15 6.41 1.64 7.21
C ASN A 15 6.79 1.90 5.75
N LYS A 16 7.15 0.86 4.99
CA LYS A 16 7.38 0.95 3.55
C LYS A 16 6.11 1.35 2.80
N ALA A 17 4.97 0.76 3.14
CA ALA A 17 3.70 1.15 2.53
C ALA A 17 3.34 2.61 2.81
N ILE A 18 3.55 3.10 4.03
CA ILE A 18 3.30 4.51 4.38
C ILE A 18 4.25 5.43 3.61
N GLN A 19 5.53 5.09 3.54
CA GLN A 19 6.52 5.85 2.77
C GLN A 19 6.16 5.90 1.28
N GLY A 20 5.81 4.77 0.68
CA GLY A 20 5.40 4.69 -0.71
C GLY A 20 4.13 5.50 -1.00
N TYR A 21 3.12 5.40 -0.13
CA TYR A 21 1.92 6.25 -0.24
C TYR A 21 2.28 7.75 -0.22
N MET A 22 3.10 8.18 0.73
CA MET A 22 3.52 9.58 0.84
C MET A 22 4.32 10.03 -0.39
N LEU A 23 5.17 9.18 -0.95
CA LEU A 23 5.88 9.49 -2.19
C LEU A 23 4.91 9.59 -3.37
N CYS A 24 3.94 8.67 -3.46
CA CYS A 24 2.95 8.61 -4.52
C CYS A 24 2.09 9.89 -4.58
N ILE A 25 1.53 10.34 -3.44
CA ILE A 25 0.67 11.53 -3.40
C ILE A 25 1.43 12.86 -3.55
N ASN A 26 2.74 12.85 -3.29
CA ASN A 26 3.60 14.04 -3.43
C ASN A 26 4.40 14.04 -4.74
N ASN A 27 4.27 13.00 -5.57
CA ASN A 27 4.91 12.96 -6.87
C ASN A 27 4.22 13.96 -7.81
N LYS A 28 5.02 14.81 -8.47
CA LYS A 28 4.55 15.80 -9.42
C LYS A 28 3.73 15.18 -10.57
N GLU A 29 4.09 13.98 -11.00
CA GLU A 29 3.36 13.26 -12.04
C GLU A 29 1.93 12.88 -11.61
N ASN A 30 1.67 12.84 -10.31
CA ASN A 30 0.37 12.51 -9.71
C ASN A 30 -0.41 13.73 -9.24
N GLU A 31 0.00 14.95 -9.61
CA GLU A 31 -0.72 16.18 -9.25
C GLU A 31 -2.18 16.18 -9.72
N PHE A 32 -2.47 15.50 -10.85
CA PHE A 32 -3.83 15.34 -11.39
C PHE A 32 -4.81 14.68 -10.41
N LEU A 33 -4.31 13.88 -9.45
CA LEU A 33 -5.16 13.25 -8.44
C LEU A 33 -5.92 14.29 -7.61
N LYS A 34 -5.36 15.48 -7.41
CA LYS A 34 -6.02 16.56 -6.67
C LYS A 34 -7.33 17.00 -7.32
N ASP A 35 -7.39 16.95 -8.65
CA ASP A 35 -8.56 17.36 -9.42
C ASP A 35 -9.59 16.22 -9.52
N GLU A 36 -9.14 14.96 -9.63
CA GLU A 36 -9.99 13.78 -9.83
C GLU A 36 -10.74 13.33 -8.57
N ILE A 37 -10.08 13.34 -7.40
CA ILE A 37 -10.65 12.74 -6.18
C ILE A 37 -11.66 13.66 -5.46
N GLY A 38 -11.75 14.92 -5.85
CA GLY A 38 -12.71 15.90 -5.30
C GLY A 38 -12.50 16.25 -3.82
N VAL A 39 -11.39 15.81 -3.20
CA VAL A 39 -11.03 16.06 -1.81
C VAL A 39 -9.55 16.45 -1.70
N PRO A 40 -9.17 17.32 -0.74
CA PRO A 40 -7.77 17.64 -0.53
C PRO A 40 -6.98 16.40 -0.08
N LEU A 41 -5.84 16.12 -0.72
CA LEU A 41 -4.96 15.00 -0.35
C LEU A 41 -4.54 15.05 1.12
N GLU A 42 -4.38 16.26 1.67
CA GLU A 42 -3.99 16.49 3.06
C GLU A 42 -5.08 16.08 4.07
N SER A 43 -6.32 15.95 3.62
CA SER A 43 -7.45 15.48 4.45
C SER A 43 -7.54 13.95 4.55
N ILE A 44 -6.76 13.24 3.72
CA ILE A 44 -6.74 11.79 3.62
C ILE A 44 -5.78 11.22 4.64
N GLN A 45 -6.29 10.36 5.51
CA GLN A 45 -5.49 9.62 6.49
C GLN A 45 -5.34 8.16 6.05
N ALA A 46 -4.10 7.68 6.08
CA ALA A 46 -3.76 6.30 5.79
C ALA A 46 -3.65 5.48 7.07
N TYR A 47 -4.36 4.35 7.14
CA TYR A 47 -4.37 3.44 8.28
C TYR A 47 -3.94 2.04 7.87
N LYS A 48 -3.17 1.36 8.72
CA LYS A 48 -2.77 -0.03 8.52
C LYS A 48 -4.03 -0.90 8.42
N ARG A 49 -4.16 -1.68 7.35
CA ARG A 49 -5.32 -2.56 7.13
C ARG A 49 -4.97 -4.03 7.28
N ASP A 50 -4.22 -4.55 6.32
CA ASP A 50 -3.84 -5.96 6.27
C ASP A 50 -2.47 -6.13 5.62
N ILE A 51 -1.78 -7.21 6.02
CA ILE A 51 -0.65 -7.77 5.30
C ILE A 51 -1.03 -9.20 4.93
N LYS A 52 -0.79 -9.57 3.68
CA LYS A 52 -1.04 -10.92 3.19
C LYS A 52 0.12 -11.42 2.35
N ILE A 53 0.24 -12.74 2.31
CA ILE A 53 1.13 -13.45 1.39
C ILE A 53 0.25 -14.04 0.30
N VAL A 54 0.54 -13.71 -0.95
CA VAL A 54 -0.21 -14.20 -2.11
C VAL A 54 0.63 -15.26 -2.82
N PHE A 55 0.06 -16.46 -2.97
CA PHE A 55 0.69 -17.59 -3.65
C PHE A 55 0.09 -17.79 -5.04
N SER A 56 0.86 -17.45 -6.08
CA SER A 56 0.46 -17.63 -7.48
C SER A 56 0.71 -19.07 -7.94
N LYS A 57 -0.34 -19.77 -8.38
CA LYS A 57 -0.26 -21.19 -8.82
C LYS A 57 0.42 -21.37 -10.18
N ASN A 58 0.38 -20.35 -11.04
CA ASN A 58 0.83 -20.46 -12.44
C ASN A 58 2.27 -19.96 -12.66
N PHE A 59 2.90 -19.40 -11.64
CA PHE A 59 4.28 -18.91 -11.69
C PHE A 59 4.95 -19.34 -10.39
N GLU A 60 5.72 -20.44 -10.43
CA GLU A 60 6.32 -21.11 -9.26
C GLU A 60 7.25 -20.21 -8.40
N HIS A 61 7.47 -18.96 -8.79
CA HIS A 61 8.31 -18.00 -8.09
C HIS A 61 7.69 -16.60 -7.92
N ASP A 62 6.39 -16.44 -8.19
CA ASP A 62 5.71 -15.13 -8.12
C ASP A 62 4.87 -14.98 -6.85
N HIS A 63 5.39 -15.49 -5.75
CA HIS A 63 4.83 -15.29 -4.42
C HIS A 63 5.23 -13.91 -3.91
N LYS A 64 4.29 -13.21 -3.29
CA LYS A 64 4.48 -11.81 -2.89
C LYS A 64 3.86 -11.50 -1.55
N PHE A 65 4.46 -10.53 -0.86
CA PHE A 65 3.86 -9.84 0.25
C PHE A 65 3.14 -8.60 -0.27
N GLU A 66 1.90 -8.42 0.19
CA GLU A 66 1.12 -7.20 -0.05
C GLU A 66 0.80 -6.57 1.30
N ALA A 67 1.20 -5.31 1.48
CA ALA A 67 0.86 -4.50 2.65
C ALA A 67 -0.12 -3.40 2.24
N THR A 68 -1.34 -3.46 2.78
CA THR A 68 -2.44 -2.57 2.40
C THR A 68 -2.69 -1.52 3.48
N LEU A 69 -2.82 -0.28 3.04
CA LEU A 69 -3.32 0.84 3.83
C LEU A 69 -4.74 1.18 3.38
N ASN A 70 -5.61 1.48 4.34
CA ASN A 70 -6.90 2.08 4.09
C ASN A 70 -6.78 3.60 4.05
N LEU A 71 -7.40 4.24 3.07
CA LEU A 71 -7.42 5.70 2.94
C LEU A 71 -8.79 6.21 3.34
N SER A 72 -8.85 7.07 4.35
CA SER A 72 -10.11 7.60 4.85
C SER A 72 -10.04 9.11 5.08
N LEU A 73 -11.18 9.77 4.90
CA LEU A 73 -11.32 11.19 5.20
C LEU A 73 -11.44 11.42 6.72
N SER A 74 -10.69 12.39 7.23
CA SER A 74 -10.88 12.89 8.59
C SER A 74 -11.90 14.04 8.60
N PRO A 75 -12.85 14.11 9.57
CA PRO A 75 -13.08 13.20 10.69
C PRO A 75 -14.12 12.11 10.42
N SER A 76 -14.71 12.06 9.22
CA SER A 76 -15.84 11.16 8.90
C SER A 76 -15.47 9.68 8.96
N LYS A 77 -14.19 9.33 8.85
CA LYS A 77 -13.67 7.97 8.67
C LYS A 77 -14.27 7.24 7.47
N ASN A 78 -14.81 8.00 6.51
CA ASN A 78 -15.28 7.42 5.26
C ASN A 78 -14.07 6.92 4.48
N GLU A 79 -14.05 5.62 4.19
CA GLU A 79 -13.07 5.01 3.30
C GLU A 79 -13.31 5.49 1.87
N ILE A 80 -12.26 6.02 1.26
CA ILE A 80 -12.30 6.59 -0.10
C ILE A 80 -11.32 5.88 -1.04
N GLY A 81 -10.53 4.94 -0.53
CA GLY A 81 -9.52 4.27 -1.33
C GLY A 81 -8.57 3.44 -0.51
N ARG A 82 -7.58 2.87 -1.19
CA ARG A 82 -6.54 2.02 -0.61
C ARG A 82 -5.22 2.24 -1.32
N TYR A 83 -4.15 2.04 -0.56
CA TYR A 83 -2.80 1.94 -1.10
C TYR A 83 -2.23 0.57 -0.78
N THR A 84 -1.59 -0.10 -1.75
CA THR A 84 -0.99 -1.42 -1.56
C THR A 84 0.46 -1.40 -2.02
N TYR A 85 1.37 -1.73 -1.11
CA TYR A 85 2.78 -1.95 -1.41
C TYR A 85 3.04 -3.43 -1.65
N VAL A 86 3.74 -3.76 -2.74
CA VAL A 86 4.03 -5.14 -3.14
C VAL A 86 5.52 -5.39 -3.25
N LYS A 87 5.97 -6.47 -2.62
CA LYS A 87 7.33 -7.00 -2.78
C LYS A 87 7.29 -8.51 -2.91
N ASP A 88 8.33 -9.09 -3.49
CA ASP A 88 8.46 -10.55 -3.54
C ASP A 88 9.02 -11.12 -2.23
N LEU A 89 9.17 -12.45 -2.18
CA LEU A 89 9.76 -13.16 -1.03
C LEU A 89 11.27 -12.93 -0.87
N SER A 90 11.95 -12.35 -1.87
CA SER A 90 13.36 -11.92 -1.78
C SER A 90 13.51 -10.48 -1.29
N GLU A 91 12.42 -9.86 -0.81
CA GLU A 91 12.39 -8.48 -0.31
C GLU A 91 12.51 -7.40 -1.39
N GLU A 92 12.52 -7.79 -2.66
CA GLU A 92 12.62 -6.86 -3.78
C GLU A 92 11.27 -6.20 -4.05
N PHE A 93 11.28 -4.88 -4.22
CA PHE A 93 10.09 -4.12 -4.62
C PHE A 93 9.58 -4.63 -5.97
N ARG A 94 8.27 -4.86 -6.06
CA ARG A 94 7.63 -5.33 -7.28
C ARG A 94 6.68 -4.31 -7.87
N ASP A 95 5.80 -3.78 -7.03
CA ASP A 95 4.76 -2.86 -7.50
C ASP A 95 4.14 -2.08 -6.35
N GLU A 96 3.38 -1.05 -6.71
CA GLU A 96 2.49 -0.35 -5.81
C GLU A 96 1.20 0.05 -6.50
N PHE A 97 0.10 0.09 -5.73
CA PHE A 97 -1.20 0.47 -6.25
C PHE A 97 -1.82 1.53 -5.36
N LEU A 98 -2.26 2.64 -5.95
CA LEU A 98 -3.11 3.64 -5.32
C LEU A 98 -4.45 3.65 -6.04
N VAL A 99 -5.52 3.32 -5.32
CA VAL A 99 -6.87 3.22 -5.88
C VAL A 99 -7.85 4.03 -5.03
N PHE A 100 -8.56 4.95 -5.67
CA PHE A 100 -9.70 5.68 -5.08
C PHE A 100 -11.02 5.10 -5.62
N TYR A 101 -12.10 5.20 -4.83
CA TYR A 101 -13.43 4.63 -5.13
C TYR A 101 -14.47 5.70 -5.48
#